data_AF-A0A961RAL5-F1
#
_entry.id   AF-A0A961RAL5-F1
#
_cell.length_a   1.000
_cell.length_b   1.000
_cell.length_c   1.000
_cell.angle_alpha   90.00
_cell.angle_beta   90.00
_cell.angle_gamma   90.00
#
_symmetry.space_group_name_H-M   'P 1'
#
loop_
_entity.id
_entity.type
_entity.pdbx_description
1 polymer ?
#
loop_
_entity_poly.entity_id
_entity_poly.type
_entity_poly.pdbx_seq_one_letter_code
_entity_poly.pdbx_strand_id
1 'polypeptide(L)' 'GAASGLVAGLVAITPACGTVGPVGAIVLGAVASLVCYFFVAVVKIKFGYDDSLDVFGVHGIGGIVGAVGTGIL' A
#
# COMPACT_ATOMS: atom_id res chain seq x y z
N GLY A 1 -1.39 -3.65 -10.99
CA GLY A 1 -0.39 -4.48 -11.70
C GLY A 1 0.97 -4.34 -11.06
N ALA A 2 2.05 -4.87 -11.66
CA ALA A 2 3.40 -4.81 -11.08
C ALA A 2 3.87 -3.36 -10.78
N ALA A 3 3.62 -2.42 -11.70
CA ALA A 3 3.92 -1.00 -11.49
C ALA A 3 3.14 -0.41 -10.30
N SER A 4 1.83 -0.66 -10.19
CA SER A 4 1.03 -0.21 -9.04
C SER A 4 1.51 -0.80 -7.72
N GLY A 5 2.02 -2.05 -7.72
CA GLY A 5 2.60 -2.68 -6.54
C GLY A 5 3.89 -2.00 -6.10
N LEU A 6 4.77 -1.66 -7.04
CA LEU A 6 6.00 -0.90 -6.74
C LEU A 6 5.66 0.48 -6.15
N VAL A 7 4.66 1.18 -6.70
CA VAL A 7 4.20 2.46 -6.17
C VAL A 7 3.58 2.30 -4.78
N ALA A 8 2.74 1.27 -4.57
CA ALA A 8 2.15 0.99 -3.26
C ALA A 8 3.22 0.70 -2.19
N GLY A 9 4.28 -0.04 -2.53
CA GLY A 9 5.42 -0.28 -1.64
C GLY A 9 6.17 1.02 -1.31
N LEU A 10 6.38 1.90 -2.29
CA LEU A 10 7.01 3.21 -2.07
C LEU A 10 6.16 4.13 -1.17
N VAL A 11 4.85 4.16 -1.39
CA VAL A 11 3.90 4.89 -0.54
C VAL A 11 3.96 4.35 0.90
N ALA A 12 3.94 3.03 1.08
CA ALA A 12 3.91 2.42 2.40
C ALA A 12 5.21 2.61 3.19
N ILE A 13 6.38 2.67 2.53
CA ILE A 13 7.65 2.94 3.22
C ILE A 13 7.84 4.43 3.54
N THR A 14 7.12 5.34 2.88
CA THR A 14 7.27 6.80 3.07
C THR A 14 7.19 7.24 4.54
N PRO A 15 6.22 6.79 5.36
CA PRO A 15 6.19 7.13 6.78
C PRO A 15 7.25 6.40 7.63
N ALA A 16 7.77 5.26 7.17
CA ALA A 16 8.66 4.39 7.93
C ALA A 16 10.15 4.57 7.57
N CYS A 17 10.47 5.30 6.49
CA CYS A 17 11.78 5.27 5.83
C CYS A 17 12.96 5.68 6.72
N GLY A 18 12.72 6.45 7.78
CA GLY A 18 13.74 6.89 8.73
C GLY A 18 13.92 5.99 9.95
N THR A 19 13.05 4.99 10.16
CA THR A 19 13.00 4.22 11.41
C THR A 19 13.09 2.71 11.20
N VAL A 20 12.59 2.17 10.10
CA VAL A 20 12.57 0.71 9.87
C VAL A 20 13.82 0.20 9.17
N GLY A 21 14.33 -0.95 9.64
CA GLY A 21 15.44 -1.65 9.01
C GLY A 21 15.08 -2.31 7.67
N PRO A 22 16.07 -2.81 6.90
CA PRO A 22 15.86 -3.35 5.55
C PRO A 22 14.84 -4.50 5.48
N VAL A 23 14.83 -5.37 6.50
CA VAL A 23 13.89 -6.49 6.58
C VAL A 23 12.47 -5.98 6.83
N GLY A 24 12.30 -4.99 7.73
CA GLY A 24 11.01 -4.34 7.98
C GLY A 24 10.47 -3.66 6.74
N ALA A 25 11.33 -3.01 5.95
CA ALA A 25 10.95 -2.37 4.69
C ALA A 25 10.42 -3.37 3.65
N ILE A 26 11.07 -4.54 3.52
CA ILE A 26 10.63 -5.60 2.59
C ILE A 26 9.26 -6.15 3.02
N VAL A 27 9.09 -6.43 4.32
CA VAL A 27 7.83 -6.95 4.86
C VAL A 27 6.70 -5.94 4.68
N LEU A 28 6.93 -4.67 5.04
CA LEU A 28 5.94 -3.60 4.90
C LEU A 28 5.53 -3.40 3.44
N GLY A 29 6.50 -3.40 2.51
CA GLY A 29 6.24 -3.28 1.08
C GLY A 29 5.42 -4.45 0.52
N ALA A 30 5.71 -5.68 0.96
CA ALA A 30 4.97 -6.87 0.54
C ALA A 30 3.51 -6.84 1.04
N VAL A 31 3.31 -6.50 2.33
CA VAL A 31 1.98 -6.40 2.95
C VAL A 31 1.16 -5.29 2.28
N ALA A 32 1.74 -4.10 2.13
CA ALA A 32 1.06 -2.97 1.49
C ALA A 32 0.66 -3.28 0.05
N SER A 33 1.53 -3.91 -0.73
CA SER A 33 1.23 -4.29 -2.12
C SER A 33 0.06 -5.27 -2.21
N LEU A 34 -0.02 -6.24 -1.29
CA LEU A 34 -1.12 -7.20 -1.19
C LEU A 34 -2.45 -6.52 -0.83
N VAL A 35 -2.42 -5.62 0.17
CA VAL A 35 -3.61 -4.89 0.63
C VAL A 35 -4.12 -3.93 -0.45
N CYS A 36 -3.23 -3.14 -1.07
CA CYS A 36 -3.60 -2.23 -2.15
C CYS A 36 -4.14 -3.00 -3.37
N TYR A 37 -3.53 -4.13 -3.74
CA TYR A 37 -4.04 -4.96 -4.83
C TYR A 37 -5.44 -5.50 -4.53
N PHE A 38 -5.70 -5.99 -3.31
CA PHE A 38 -7.02 -6.45 -2.92
C PHE A 38 -8.07 -5.33 -3.01
N PHE A 39 -7.73 -4.11 -2.59
CA PHE A 39 -8.62 -2.97 -2.67
C PHE A 39 -8.98 -2.62 -4.12
N VAL A 40 -7.99 -2.61 -5.02
CA VAL A 40 -8.21 -2.27 -6.44
C VAL A 40 -8.87 -3.40 -7.22
N ALA A 41 -8.50 -4.66 -6.96
CA ALA A 41 -9.01 -5.80 -7.72
C ALA A 41 -10.36 -6.32 -7.23
N VAL A 42 -10.64 -6.23 -5.92
CA VAL A 42 -11.85 -6.82 -5.32
C VAL A 42 -12.83 -5.74 -4.88
N VAL A 43 -12.37 -4.73 -4.13
CA VAL A 43 -13.26 -3.71 -3.56
C VAL A 43 -13.80 -2.77 -4.65
N LYS A 44 -12.95 -2.31 -5.58
CA LYS A 44 -13.38 -1.49 -6.73
C LYS A 44 -14.50 -2.15 -7.53
N ILE A 45 -14.32 -3.41 -7.90
CA ILE A 45 -15.29 -4.17 -8.72
C ILE A 45 -16.58 -4.42 -7.93
N LYS A 46 -16.48 -4.77 -6.64
CA LYS A 46 -17.64 -5.09 -5.82
C LYS A 46 -18.55 -3.90 -5.55
N PHE A 47 -17.98 -2.70 -5.45
CA PHE A 47 -18.74 -1.46 -5.23
C PHE A 47 -19.03 -0.67 -6.51
N GLY A 48 -18.58 -1.15 -7.68
CA GLY A 48 -18.85 -0.52 -8.97
C GLY A 48 -18.23 0.88 -9.13
N TYR A 49 -17.14 1.15 -8.42
CA TYR A 49 -16.48 2.47 -8.44
C TYR A 49 -15.52 2.62 -9.63
N ASP A 50 -15.30 3.89 -10.01
CA ASP A 50 -14.48 4.31 -11.14
C ASP A 50 -12.96 4.18 -10.88
N ASP A 51 -12.14 4.30 -11.92
CA ASP A 51 -10.67 4.15 -11.88
C ASP A 51 -9.95 5.13 -10.95
N SER A 52 -10.62 6.21 -10.52
CA SER A 52 -10.12 7.11 -9.49
C SER A 52 -9.88 6.41 -8.14
N LEU A 53 -10.59 5.32 -7.85
CA LEU A 53 -10.31 4.50 -6.67
C LEU A 53 -9.03 3.66 -6.79
N ASP A 54 -8.43 3.50 -7.97
CA ASP A 54 -7.10 2.88 -8.09
C ASP A 54 -6.05 3.76 -7.39
N VAL A 55 -6.10 5.09 -7.62
CA VAL A 55 -5.24 6.05 -6.92
C VAL A 55 -5.50 6.06 -5.42
N PHE A 56 -6.78 6.02 -5.00
CA PHE A 56 -7.13 5.95 -3.58
C PHE A 56 -6.69 4.64 -2.92
N GLY A 57 -6.83 3.52 -3.62
CA GLY A 57 -6.36 2.22 -3.17
C GLY A 57 -4.84 2.17 -3.01
N VAL A 58 -4.09 2.77 -3.94
CA VAL A 58 -2.62 2.77 -3.88
C VAL A 58 -2.06 3.81 -2.89
N HIS A 59 -2.59 5.04 -2.87
CA HIS A 59 -2.06 6.12 -2.04
C HIS A 59 -2.75 6.22 -0.68
N GLY A 60 -4.09 6.16 -0.64
CA GLY A 60 -4.86 6.27 0.60
C GLY A 60 -4.68 5.05 1.48
N ILE A 61 -5.00 3.86 0.96
CA ILE A 61 -4.84 2.62 1.72
C ILE A 61 -3.37 2.29 1.95
N GLY A 62 -2.52 2.45 0.93
CA GLY A 62 -1.07 2.25 1.07
C GLY A 62 -0.44 3.16 2.13
N GLY A 63 -0.88 4.42 2.21
CA GLY A 63 -0.43 5.37 3.23
C GLY A 63 -0.89 5.01 4.63
N ILE A 64 -2.13 4.54 4.79
CA ILE A 64 -2.65 4.08 6.09
C ILE A 64 -1.88 2.83 6.55
N VAL A 65 -1.69 1.84 5.68
CA VAL A 65 -0.93 0.62 6.00
C VAL A 65 0.52 0.98 6.36
N GLY A 66 1.13 1.89 5.61
CA GLY A 66 2.46 2.41 5.90
C GLY A 66 2.53 3.07 7.27
N ALA A 67 1.64 4.01 7.57
CA ALA A 67 1.65 4.77 8.82
C ALA A 67 1.40 3.88 10.05
N VAL A 68 0.49 2.90 9.94
CA VAL A 68 0.27 1.90 10.98
C VAL A 68 1.49 0.99 11.14
N GLY A 69 2.07 0.55 10.02
CA GLY A 69 3.27 -0.28 10.02
C GLY A 69 4.49 0.41 10.63
N THR A 70 4.65 1.72 10.40
CA THR A 70 5.68 2.56 11.07
C THR A 70 5.57 2.52 12.59
N GLY A 71 4.36 2.45 13.14
CA GLY A 71 4.16 2.38 14.59
C GLY A 71 4.48 1.01 15.21
N ILE A 72 4.65 -0.02 14.38
CA ILE A 72 4.85 -1.41 14.81
C ILE A 72 6.28 -1.89 14.55
N LEU A 73 6.89 -1.44 13.45
CA LEU A 73 8.22 -1.86 12.95
C LEU A 73 9.30 -0.85 13.31
#